data_AF-A0A963EYF0-F1
#
_entry.id   AF-A0A963EYF0-F1
#
_cell.length_a   1.000
_cell.length_b   1.000
_cell.length_c   1.000
_cell.angle_alpha   90.00
_cell.angle_beta   90.00
_cell.angle_gamma   90.00
#
_symmetry.space_group_name_H-M   'P 1'
#
loop_
_entity.id
_entity.type
_entity.pdbx_description
1 polymer ?
#
loop_
_entity_poly.entity_id
_entity_poly.type
_entity_poly.pdbx_seq_one_letter_code
_entity_poly.pdbx_strand_id
1 'polypeptide(L)' 'CGWKGKQRGGFGVHPEHALVLVNLGGGSGRELLDLAADIAASVATTFGVSLEIEPRIVGG' A
#
# COMPACT_ATOMS: atom_id res chain seq x y z
N CYS A 1 4.83 11.41 -3.67
CA CYS A 1 4.47 10.80 -2.37
C CYS A 1 5.63 9.94 -1.85
N GLY A 2 6.35 10.38 -0.81
CA GLY A 2 7.53 9.69 -0.26
C GLY A 2 7.19 8.48 0.61
N TRP A 3 6.59 7.44 0.03
CA TRP A 3 6.14 6.25 0.78
C TRP A 3 7.21 5.18 0.98
N LYS A 4 8.29 5.20 0.19
CA LYS A 4 9.41 4.24 0.31
C LYS A 4 9.87 4.11 1.76
N GLY A 5 9.88 2.88 2.28
CA GLY A 5 10.32 2.56 3.64
C GLY A 5 9.33 2.96 4.75
N LYS A 6 8.17 3.56 4.44
CA LYS A 6 7.15 3.85 5.45
C LYS A 6 6.48 2.57 5.92
N GLN A 7 6.15 2.54 7.20
CA GLN A 7 5.48 1.42 7.87
C GLN A 7 4.19 1.90 8.54
N ARG A 8 3.18 1.03 8.59
CA ARG A 8 1.91 1.24 9.29
C ARG A 8 1.40 -0.09 9.80
N GLY A 9 1.33 -0.24 11.12
CA GLY A 9 0.94 -1.51 11.76
C GLY A 9 1.82 -2.66 11.27
N GLY A 10 1.19 -3.75 10.86
CA GLY A 10 1.88 -4.94 10.33
C GLY A 10 2.33 -4.86 8.87
N PHE A 11 2.30 -3.68 8.23
CA PHE A 11 2.65 -3.53 6.80
C PHE A 11 3.59 -2.36 6.57
N GLY A 12 4.25 -2.37 5.41
CA GLY A 12 5.07 -1.25 4.95
C GLY A 12 5.22 -1.22 3.44
N VAL A 13 5.97 -0.23 2.97
CA VAL A 13 6.33 -0.08 1.55
C VAL A 13 7.80 -0.42 1.38
N HIS A 14 8.12 -1.23 0.37
CA HIS A 14 9.50 -1.62 0.09
C HIS A 14 10.39 -0.38 -0.11
N PRO A 15 11.59 -0.33 0.52
CA PRO A 15 12.46 0.85 0.46
C PRO A 15 12.91 1.19 -0.97
N GLU A 16 13.13 0.16 -1.80
CA GLU A 16 13.58 0.35 -3.19
C GLU A 16 12.40 0.54 -4.18
N HIS A 17 11.22 0.03 -3.86
CA HIS A 17 10.08 -0.08 -4.81
C HIS A 17 8.77 0.41 -4.17
N ALA A 18 8.35 1.64 -4.51
CA ALA A 18 7.21 2.30 -3.86
C ALA A 18 5.83 1.65 -4.10
N LEU A 19 5.72 0.74 -5.07
CA LEU A 19 4.49 0.02 -5.41
C LEU A 19 4.43 -1.38 -4.80
N VAL A 20 5.47 -1.78 -4.06
CA VAL A 20 5.53 -3.09 -3.41
C VAL A 20 5.21 -2.92 -1.93
N LEU A 21 4.12 -3.53 -1.49
CA LEU A 21 3.77 -3.64 -0.07
C LEU A 21 4.46 -4.86 0.54
N VAL A 22 4.97 -4.69 1.75
CA VAL A 22 5.62 -5.76 2.53
C VAL A 22 4.79 -6.05 3.78
N ASN A 23 4.65 -7.33 4.11
CA ASN A 23 4.06 -7.77 5.37
C ASN A 23 5.17 -7.89 6.42
N LEU A 24 5.03 -7.16 7.52
CA LEU A 24 5.95 -7.12 8.66
C LEU A 24 5.49 -8.02 9.81
N GLY A 25 4.32 -8.65 9.68
CA GLY A 25 3.69 -9.50 10.69
C GLY A 25 2.67 -8.75 11.55
N GLY A 26 1.67 -9.48 12.06
CA GLY A 26 0.68 -8.94 13.01
C GLY A 26 -0.39 -8.01 12.44
N GLY A 27 -0.46 -7.84 11.11
CA GLY A 27 -1.48 -7.02 10.44
C GLY A 27 -2.63 -7.83 9.82
N SER A 28 -3.81 -7.23 9.74
CA SER A 28 -5.01 -7.78 9.11
C SER A 28 -5.10 -7.43 7.62
N GLY A 29 -5.87 -8.22 6.85
CA GLY A 29 -6.15 -7.90 5.45
C GLY A 29 -6.80 -6.53 5.25
N ARG A 30 -7.59 -6.07 6.23
CA ARG A 30 -8.20 -4.73 6.20
C ARG A 30 -7.16 -3.62 6.28
N GLU A 31 -6.21 -3.72 7.20
CA GLU A 31 -5.12 -2.75 7.35
C GLU A 31 -4.22 -2.69 6.11
N LEU A 32 -4.02 -3.82 5.42
CA LEU A 32 -3.30 -3.85 4.15
C LEU A 32 -4.04 -3.06 3.06
N LEU A 33 -5.36 -3.26 2.95
CA LEU A 33 -6.19 -2.55 1.97
C LEU A 33 -6.28 -1.05 2.27
N ASP A 34 -6.38 -0.67 3.54
CA ASP A 34 -6.38 0.74 3.95
C ASP A 34 -5.04 1.41 3.60
N LEU A 35 -3.90 0.74 3.81
CA LEU A 35 -2.59 1.24 3.39
C LEU A 35 -2.49 1.39 1.86
N ALA A 36 -2.99 0.41 1.10
CA ALA A 36 -3.02 0.49 -0.36
C ALA A 36 -3.87 1.67 -0.86
N ALA A 37 -5.03 1.91 -0.26
CA ALA A 37 -5.93 3.00 -0.60
C ALA A 37 -5.28 4.37 -0.33
N ASP A 38 -4.60 4.56 0.80
CA ASP A 38 -3.90 5.80 1.13
C ASP A 38 -2.77 6.13 0.14
N ILE A 39 -2.02 5.11 -0.28
CA ILE A 39 -0.98 5.26 -1.31
C ILE A 39 -1.61 5.69 -2.63
N ALA A 40 -2.65 4.99 -3.09
CA ALA A 40 -3.35 5.31 -4.33
C ALA A 40 -3.94 6.73 -4.31
N ALA A 41 -4.61 7.13 -3.23
CA ALA A 41 -5.16 8.47 -3.07
C ALA A 41 -4.08 9.55 -3.11
N SER A 42 -2.93 9.30 -2.47
CA SER A 42 -1.81 10.26 -2.50
C SER A 42 -1.24 10.43 -3.91
N VAL A 43 -1.12 9.34 -4.67
CA VAL A 43 -0.59 9.34 -6.04
C VAL A 43 -1.58 10.05 -6.97
N ALA A 44 -2.87 9.77 -6.84
CA ALA A 44 -3.92 10.47 -7.58
C ALA A 44 -3.90 11.98 -7.29
N THR A 45 -3.80 12.36 -6.01
CA THR A 45 -3.78 13.79 -5.62
C THR A 45 -2.52 14.50 -6.12
N THR A 46 -1.36 13.85 -6.07
CA THR A 46 -0.08 14.49 -6.41
C THR A 46 0.19 14.53 -7.91
N PHE A 47 -0.23 13.50 -8.64
CA PHE A 47 0.15 13.30 -10.04
C PHE A 47 -1.05 13.22 -11.00
N GLY A 48 -2.28 13.18 -10.51
CA GLY A 48 -3.47 12.97 -11.33
C GLY A 48 -3.59 11.55 -11.90
N VAL A 49 -2.82 10.59 -11.38
CA VAL A 49 -2.76 9.20 -11.86
C VAL A 49 -3.48 8.27 -10.90
N SER A 50 -4.38 7.44 -11.42
CA SER A 50 -5.05 6.39 -10.63
C SER A 50 -4.23 5.11 -10.64
N LEU A 51 -4.07 4.46 -9.48
CA LEU A 51 -3.41 3.17 -9.35
C LEU A 51 -4.47 2.07 -9.23
N GLU A 52 -4.32 1.00 -10.00
CA GLU A 52 -5.10 -0.22 -9.83
C GLU A 52 -4.33 -1.26 -9.02
N ILE A 53 -5.04 -1.97 -8.14
CA ILE A 53 -4.47 -3.07 -7.36
C ILE A 53 -4.49 -4.33 -8.24
N GLU A 54 -3.32 -4.78 -8.68
CA GLU A 54 -3.16 -6.04 -9.43
C GLU A 54 -3.43 -7.32 -8.61
N PRO A 55 -2.98 -7.46 -7.34
CA PRO A 55 -3.14 -8.72 -6.62
C PRO A 55 -4.61 -9.04 -6.34
N ARG A 56 -4.98 -10.31 -6.59
CA ARG A 56 -6.33 -10.81 -6.31
C ARG A 56 -6.53 -10.99 -4.81
N ILE A 57 -7.59 -10.40 -4.27
CA ILE A 57 -8.05 -10.67 -2.92
C ILE A 57 -8.77 -12.03 -2.95
N VAL A 58 -8.29 -12.99 -2.16
CA VAL A 58 -8.88 -14.33 -2.05
C VAL A 58 -9.35 -14.55 -0.61
N GLY A 59 -10.62 -14.92 -0.43
CA GLY A 59 -11.20 -15.23 0.89
C GLY A 59 -12.01 -14.09 1.54
N GLY A 60 -13.00 -13.57 0.81
CA GLY A 60 -14.08 -12.76 1.37
C GLY A 60 -15.25 -13.62 1.85
#